data_AF-A0A1G8RND0-F1
#
_entry.id   AF-A0A1G8RND0-F1
#
_cell.length_a   1.000
_cell.length_b   1.000
_cell.length_c   1.000
_cell.angle_alpha   90.00
_cell.angle_beta   90.00
_cell.angle_gamma   90.00
#
_symmetry.space_group_name_H-M   'P 1'
#
loop_
_entity.id
_entity.type
_entity.pdbx_description
1 polymer ?
#
loop_
_entity_poly.entity_id
_entity_poly.type
_entity_poly.pdbx_seq_one_letter_code
_entity_poly.pdbx_strand_id
1 'polypeptide(L)'
;MDILFWLLGGYILLLIHIWFHELGHYTVGRFLVRIPKENIQIRLFQYPAHVALRDQDKNWIKPNDEEGNFVRTYLTYDPGGKRSFLFVMGGFILQSFVFLCIAFAINYSFDNVTLANFIIGGSFVFNIVYIFGDLMVFLWKRIPVGDISSAFQFAPIKSVLFIISLLLSYGASYVYIGFY
;
A
#
# COMPACT_ATOMS: atom_id res chain seq x y z
N MET A 1 21.65 20.74 8.92
CA MET A 1 20.35 20.03 8.82
C MET A 1 20.21 19.19 10.06
N ASP A 2 19.32 19.58 10.98
CA ASP A 2 19.15 18.92 12.27
C ASP A 2 18.58 17.50 12.13
N ILE A 3 19.14 16.55 12.88
CA ILE A 3 18.67 15.15 12.92
C ILE A 3 17.17 15.06 13.26
N LEU A 4 16.68 15.99 14.07
CA LEU A 4 15.27 16.10 14.44
C LEU A 4 14.38 16.36 13.23
N PHE A 5 14.83 17.17 12.26
CA PHE A 5 14.08 17.46 11.04
C PHE A 5 13.88 16.19 10.20
N TRP A 6 14.94 15.38 10.06
CA TRP A 6 14.87 14.14 9.31
C TRP A 6 14.00 13.07 9.99
N LEU A 7 14.09 12.97 11.32
CA LEU A 7 13.24 12.05 12.09
C LEU A 7 11.77 12.44 11.99
N LEU A 8 11.47 13.73 12.20
CA LEU A 8 10.10 14.25 12.10
C LEU A 8 9.55 14.11 10.68
N GLY A 9 10.35 14.49 9.68
CA GLY A 9 10.00 14.36 8.26
C GLY A 9 9.77 12.90 7.87
N GLY A 10 10.57 11.97 8.38
CA GLY A 10 10.41 10.53 8.12
C GLY A 10 9.13 9.98 8.75
N TYR A 11 8.81 10.40 9.97
CA TYR A 11 7.55 10.01 10.63
C TYR A 11 6.33 10.56 9.89
N ILE A 12 6.37 11.83 9.46
CA ILE A 12 5.31 12.43 8.64
C ILE A 12 5.17 11.66 7.32
N LEU A 13 6.28 11.36 6.65
CA LEU A 13 6.27 10.59 5.40
C LEU A 13 5.63 9.20 5.58
N LEU A 14 5.92 8.53 6.70
CA LEU A 14 5.32 7.24 7.06
C LEU A 14 3.80 7.34 7.27
N LEU A 15 3.33 8.36 7.99
CA LEU A 15 1.88 8.56 8.19
C LEU A 15 1.17 8.84 6.86
N ILE A 16 1.79 9.64 5.99
CA ILE A 16 1.27 9.93 4.64
C ILE A 16 1.29 8.65 3.79
N HIS A 17 2.30 7.78 3.93
CA HIS A 17 2.33 6.45 3.29
C HIS A 17 1.11 5.64 3.68
N ILE A 18 0.88 5.45 4.99
CA ILE A 18 -0.26 4.67 5.50
C ILE A 18 -1.57 5.23 4.94
N TRP A 19 -1.75 6.55 4.94
CA TRP A 19 -2.96 7.18 4.39
C TRP A 19 -3.18 6.86 2.91
N PHE A 20 -2.17 7.07 2.06
CA PHE A 20 -2.31 6.80 0.62
C PHE A 20 -2.39 5.30 0.31
N HIS A 21 -1.79 4.46 1.16
CA HIS A 21 -1.91 3.01 1.07
C HIS A 21 -3.36 2.57 1.27
N GLU A 22 -3.99 2.98 2.37
CA GLU A 22 -5.41 2.66 2.62
C GLU A 22 -6.34 3.28 1.58
N LEU A 23 -6.02 4.50 1.13
CA LEU A 23 -6.75 5.14 0.04
C LEU A 23 -6.65 4.34 -1.27
N GLY A 24 -5.54 3.65 -1.52
CA GLY A 24 -5.35 2.79 -2.68
C GLY A 24 -6.31 1.61 -2.70
N HIS A 25 -6.41 0.87 -1.59
CA HIS A 25 -7.41 -0.20 -1.47
C HIS A 25 -8.83 0.35 -1.59
N TYR A 26 -9.11 1.48 -0.92
CA TYR A 26 -10.43 2.12 -0.97
C TYR A 26 -10.82 2.52 -2.39
N THR A 27 -9.91 3.15 -3.14
CA THR A 27 -10.17 3.60 -4.51
C THR A 27 -10.39 2.42 -5.44
N VAL A 28 -9.57 1.37 -5.36
CA VAL A 28 -9.79 0.15 -6.14
C VAL A 28 -11.12 -0.51 -5.77
N GLY A 29 -11.43 -0.62 -4.48
CA GLY A 29 -12.70 -1.16 -3.99
C GLY A 29 -13.92 -0.39 -4.51
N ARG A 30 -13.87 0.95 -4.44
CA ARG A 30 -14.97 1.82 -4.87
C ARG A 30 -15.16 1.84 -6.38
N PHE A 31 -14.08 2.01 -7.13
CA PHE A 31 -14.17 2.35 -8.56
C PHE A 31 -13.99 1.15 -9.47
N LEU A 32 -13.08 0.25 -9.13
CA LEU A 32 -12.86 -0.96 -9.93
C LEU A 32 -13.78 -2.08 -9.47
N VAL A 33 -13.80 -2.43 -8.18
CA VAL A 33 -14.64 -3.52 -7.65
C VAL A 33 -16.12 -3.12 -7.57
N ARG A 34 -16.41 -1.81 -7.46
CA ARG A 34 -17.76 -1.22 -7.35
C ARG A 34 -18.46 -1.50 -6.03
N ILE A 35 -17.70 -1.68 -4.95
CA ILE A 35 -18.24 -1.82 -3.58
C ILE A 35 -18.92 -0.49 -3.21
N PRO A 36 -20.20 -0.45 -2.80
CA PRO A 36 -20.91 0.77 -2.42
C PRO A 36 -20.20 1.57 -1.31
N LYS A 37 -20.35 2.90 -1.29
CA LYS A 37 -19.62 3.78 -0.36
C LYS A 37 -19.95 3.48 1.09
N GLU A 38 -21.20 3.10 1.33
CA GLU A 38 -21.78 2.69 2.61
C GLU A 38 -21.23 1.35 3.13
N ASN A 39 -20.55 0.58 2.27
CA ASN A 39 -20.07 -0.77 2.55
C ASN A 39 -18.54 -0.90 2.53
N ILE A 40 -17.81 0.21 2.42
CA ILE A 40 -16.35 0.25 2.46
C ILE A 40 -15.89 1.51 3.19
N GLN A 41 -14.96 1.36 4.13
CA GLN A 41 -14.48 2.48 4.93
C GLN A 41 -13.00 2.32 5.30
N ILE A 42 -12.26 3.41 5.22
CA ILE A 42 -10.89 3.50 5.75
C ILE A 42 -10.96 3.67 7.28
N ARG A 43 -10.27 2.81 8.02
CA ARG A 43 -10.15 2.83 9.48
C ARG A 43 -8.72 3.17 9.89
N LEU A 44 -8.33 4.44 9.76
CA LEU A 44 -6.96 4.86 10.09
C LEU A 44 -6.58 4.76 11.56
N PHE A 45 -7.53 5.03 12.45
CA PHE A 45 -7.25 5.14 13.89
C PHE A 45 -7.36 3.78 14.62
N GLN A 46 -7.56 2.70 13.87
CA GLN A 46 -7.50 1.34 14.39
C GLN A 46 -6.13 0.77 14.04
N TYR A 47 -5.56 -0.07 14.91
CA TYR A 47 -4.25 -0.67 14.68
C TYR A 47 -4.39 -2.15 14.27
N PRO A 48 -3.82 -2.57 13.12
CA PRO A 48 -3.24 -1.72 12.07
C PRO A 48 -4.33 -0.91 11.33
N ALA A 49 -3.93 0.21 10.71
CA ALA A 49 -4.82 0.92 9.80
C ALA A 49 -5.23 -0.02 8.66
N HIS A 50 -6.48 0.07 8.21
CA HIS A 50 -7.00 -0.85 7.20
C HIS A 50 -8.25 -0.30 6.51
N VAL A 51 -8.60 -0.88 5.36
CA VAL A 51 -9.94 -0.77 4.75
C VAL A 51 -10.84 -1.88 5.28
N ALA A 52 -11.93 -1.50 5.94
CA ALA A 52 -12.97 -2.40 6.40
C ALA A 52 -14.12 -2.50 5.39
N LEU A 53 -14.72 -3.68 5.32
CA LEU A 53 -15.93 -3.94 4.53
C LEU A 53 -17.14 -4.11 5.43
N ARG A 54 -18.31 -3.77 4.92
CA ARG A 54 -19.57 -4.00 5.62
C ARG A 54 -20.26 -5.25 5.10
N ASP A 55 -20.57 -6.17 6.00
CA ASP A 55 -21.30 -7.40 5.67
C ASP A 55 -22.82 -7.15 5.48
N GLN A 56 -23.55 -8.23 5.20
CA GLN A 56 -25.01 -8.19 5.02
C GLN A 56 -25.76 -7.84 6.33
N ASP A 57 -25.19 -8.21 7.46
CA ASP A 57 -25.71 -7.95 8.81
C ASP A 57 -25.31 -6.56 9.34
N LYS A 58 -24.69 -5.73 8.48
CA LYS A 58 -24.24 -4.35 8.74
C LYS A 58 -23.03 -4.23 9.68
N ASN A 59 -22.32 -5.31 9.97
CA ASN A 59 -21.08 -5.31 10.74
C ASN A 59 -19.88 -4.88 9.88
N TRP A 60 -18.92 -4.22 10.52
CA TRP A 60 -17.65 -3.85 9.88
C TRP A 60 -16.61 -4.93 10.12
N ILE A 61 -16.13 -5.52 9.03
CA ILE A 61 -15.16 -6.62 9.03
C ILE A 61 -13.79 -6.10 8.58
N LYS A 62 -12.75 -6.48 9.32
CA LYS A 62 -11.34 -6.16 9.02
C LYS A 62 -10.71 -7.23 8.10
N PRO A 63 -9.68 -6.91 7.30
CA PRO A 63 -9.06 -7.86 6.36
C PRO A 63 -8.54 -9.16 6.98
N ASN A 64 -7.96 -9.08 8.18
CA ASN A 64 -7.37 -10.22 8.90
C ASN A 64 -8.34 -10.80 9.93
N ASP A 65 -9.60 -10.97 9.57
CA ASP A 65 -10.54 -11.69 10.42
C ASP A 65 -10.27 -13.20 10.33
N GLU A 66 -10.27 -13.88 11.48
CA GLU A 66 -9.87 -15.30 11.57
C GLU A 66 -10.88 -16.25 10.89
N GLU A 67 -12.11 -15.78 10.70
CA GLU A 67 -13.22 -16.55 10.15
C GLU A 67 -13.33 -16.44 8.60
N GLY A 68 -12.52 -15.57 7.98
CA GLY A 68 -12.53 -15.31 6.54
C GLY A 68 -13.79 -14.58 6.05
N ASN A 69 -14.54 -13.94 6.94
CA ASN A 69 -15.72 -13.15 6.65
C ASN A 69 -15.41 -11.96 5.75
N PHE A 70 -14.21 -11.37 5.84
CA PHE A 70 -13.79 -10.27 4.97
C PHE A 70 -13.70 -10.74 3.52
N VAL A 71 -13.01 -11.86 3.28
CA VAL A 71 -12.86 -12.44 1.95
C VAL A 71 -14.22 -12.84 1.40
N ARG A 72 -15.07 -13.48 2.21
CA ARG A 72 -16.44 -13.84 1.83
C ARG A 72 -17.25 -12.60 1.42
N THR A 73 -17.17 -11.54 2.23
CA THR A 73 -17.85 -10.25 1.96
C THR A 73 -17.32 -9.62 0.68
N TYR A 74 -16.00 -9.58 0.47
CA TYR A 74 -15.38 -9.07 -0.74
C TYR A 74 -15.85 -9.81 -1.99
N LEU A 75 -15.90 -11.15 -1.94
CA LEU A 75 -16.30 -11.97 -3.08
C LEU A 75 -17.77 -11.82 -3.46
N THR A 76 -18.62 -11.25 -2.60
CA THR A 76 -19.98 -10.86 -3.02
C THR A 76 -19.98 -9.76 -4.09
N TYR A 77 -18.95 -8.92 -4.12
CA TYR A 77 -18.77 -7.84 -5.10
C TYR A 77 -17.86 -8.23 -6.28
N ASP A 78 -16.95 -9.18 -6.08
CA ASP A 78 -16.10 -9.75 -7.13
C ASP A 78 -16.14 -11.30 -7.12
N PRO A 79 -17.24 -11.94 -7.54
CA PRO A 79 -17.43 -13.40 -7.40
C PRO A 79 -16.37 -14.23 -8.13
N GLY A 80 -15.78 -13.69 -9.20
CA GLY A 80 -14.71 -14.34 -9.95
C GLY A 80 -13.30 -13.99 -9.48
N GLY A 81 -13.15 -13.16 -8.45
CA GLY A 81 -11.86 -12.69 -7.93
C GLY A 81 -10.97 -12.01 -8.99
N LYS A 82 -11.57 -11.45 -10.05
CA LYS A 82 -10.82 -10.92 -11.20
C LYS A 82 -10.05 -9.66 -10.83
N ARG A 83 -10.52 -8.95 -9.81
CA ARG A 83 -9.97 -7.68 -9.33
C ARG A 83 -9.26 -7.83 -7.99
N SER A 84 -9.28 -9.01 -7.36
CA SER A 84 -8.64 -9.27 -6.06
C SER A 84 -7.19 -8.85 -6.02
N PHE A 85 -6.42 -9.16 -7.07
CA PHE A 85 -5.02 -8.74 -7.13
C PHE A 85 -4.85 -7.22 -7.09
N LEU A 86 -5.64 -6.48 -7.86
CA LEU A 86 -5.57 -5.03 -7.88
C LEU A 86 -6.11 -4.42 -6.58
N PHE A 87 -7.10 -5.06 -5.96
CA PHE A 87 -7.63 -4.60 -4.68
C PHE A 87 -6.58 -4.72 -3.58
N VAL A 88 -5.91 -5.87 -3.49
CA VAL A 88 -4.83 -6.13 -2.54
C VAL A 88 -3.59 -5.29 -2.85
N MET A 89 -3.20 -5.13 -4.11
CA MET A 89 -2.03 -4.30 -4.46
C MET A 89 -2.37 -2.80 -4.58
N GLY A 90 -3.63 -2.42 -4.38
CA GLY A 90 -4.13 -1.07 -4.61
C GLY A 90 -3.40 -0.02 -3.79
N GLY A 91 -3.08 -0.33 -2.53
CA GLY A 91 -2.30 0.53 -1.65
C GLY A 91 -0.91 0.83 -2.19
N PHE A 92 -0.17 -0.21 -2.59
CA PHE A 92 1.14 -0.05 -3.21
C PHE A 92 1.10 0.72 -4.54
N ILE A 93 0.09 0.48 -5.38
CA ILE A 93 -0.05 1.16 -6.66
C ILE A 93 -0.28 2.66 -6.45
N LEU A 94 -1.29 3.02 -5.65
CA LEU A 94 -1.65 4.42 -5.46
C LEU A 94 -0.55 5.19 -4.72
N GLN A 95 -0.03 4.63 -3.62
CA GLN A 95 1.03 5.30 -2.86
C GLN A 95 2.23 5.58 -3.77
N SER A 96 2.64 4.61 -4.58
CA SER A 96 3.85 4.76 -5.39
C SER A 96 3.67 5.77 -6.51
N PHE A 97 2.51 5.74 -7.16
CA PHE A 97 2.17 6.77 -8.14
C PHE A 97 2.24 8.17 -7.52
N VAL A 98 1.62 8.37 -6.35
CA VAL A 98 1.60 9.66 -5.67
C VAL A 98 3.00 10.12 -5.26
N PHE A 99 3.79 9.27 -4.60
CA PHE A 99 5.12 9.68 -4.12
C PHE A 99 6.12 9.90 -5.25
N LEU A 100 6.06 9.11 -6.32
CA LEU A 100 6.84 9.38 -7.52
C LEU A 100 6.44 10.74 -8.09
N CYS A 101 5.16 10.99 -8.36
CA CYS A 101 4.70 12.27 -8.89
C CYS A 101 5.11 13.46 -8.02
N ILE A 102 4.97 13.36 -6.69
CA ILE A 102 5.38 14.42 -5.75
C ILE A 102 6.88 14.67 -5.82
N ALA A 103 7.71 13.63 -5.78
CA ALA A 103 9.16 13.78 -5.83
C ALA A 103 9.61 14.41 -7.17
N PHE A 104 9.04 13.94 -8.28
CA PHE A 104 9.28 14.51 -9.60
C PHE A 104 8.85 15.99 -9.67
N ALA A 105 7.67 16.33 -9.13
CA ALA A 105 7.23 17.72 -9.07
C ALA A 105 8.16 18.61 -8.23
N ILE A 106 8.63 18.11 -7.08
CA ILE A 106 9.59 18.82 -6.22
C ILE A 106 10.92 19.03 -6.95
N ASN A 107 11.42 18.01 -7.65
CA ASN A 107 12.66 18.12 -8.40
C ASN A 107 12.56 19.17 -9.51
N TYR A 108 11.54 19.08 -10.37
CA TYR A 108 11.45 19.92 -11.57
C TYR A 108 10.86 21.32 -11.33
N SER A 109 9.97 21.48 -10.36
CA SER A 109 9.29 22.78 -10.13
C SER A 109 9.96 23.63 -9.06
N PHE A 110 10.71 23.00 -8.14
CA PHE A 110 11.31 23.68 -6.99
C PHE A 110 12.82 23.47 -6.88
N ASP A 111 13.43 22.72 -7.80
CA ASP A 111 14.88 22.44 -7.87
C ASP A 111 15.45 21.92 -6.53
N ASN A 112 14.65 21.12 -5.81
CA ASN A 112 15.01 20.59 -4.50
C ASN A 112 15.27 19.08 -4.56
N VAL A 113 16.41 18.73 -5.13
CA VAL A 113 16.91 17.36 -5.27
C VAL A 113 16.96 16.62 -3.93
N THR A 114 17.38 17.31 -2.86
CA THR A 114 17.55 16.71 -1.53
C THR A 114 16.21 16.24 -0.96
N LEU A 115 15.16 17.07 -1.04
CA LEU A 115 13.83 16.71 -0.56
C LEU A 115 13.18 15.63 -1.45
N ALA A 116 13.35 15.73 -2.78
CA ALA A 116 12.86 14.73 -3.72
C ALA A 116 13.47 13.35 -3.44
N ASN A 117 14.80 13.27 -3.28
CA ASN A 117 15.49 12.04 -2.92
C ASN A 117 15.15 11.54 -1.52
N PHE A 118 14.90 12.42 -0.56
CA PHE A 118 14.41 12.01 0.75
C PHE A 118 13.06 11.29 0.66
N ILE A 119 12.13 11.83 -0.14
CA ILE A 119 10.81 11.20 -0.34
C ILE A 119 10.98 9.85 -1.04
N ILE A 120 11.70 9.78 -2.16
CA ILE A 120 11.91 8.53 -2.91
C ILE A 120 12.66 7.49 -2.08
N GLY A 121 13.79 7.88 -1.48
CA GLY A 121 14.62 6.99 -0.66
C GLY A 121 13.89 6.51 0.59
N GLY A 122 13.20 7.40 1.29
CA GLY A 122 12.36 7.04 2.43
C GLY A 122 11.24 6.08 2.04
N SER A 123 10.54 6.36 0.94
CA SER A 123 9.49 5.48 0.40
C SER A 123 10.05 4.11 0.03
N PHE A 124 11.22 4.06 -0.60
CA PHE A 124 11.89 2.81 -0.97
C PHE A 124 12.19 1.95 0.27
N VAL A 125 12.74 2.56 1.31
CA VAL A 125 13.01 1.88 2.59
C VAL A 125 11.72 1.38 3.23
N PHE A 126 10.66 2.19 3.27
CA PHE A 126 9.38 1.76 3.83
C PHE A 126 8.77 0.58 3.08
N ASN A 127 8.83 0.59 1.74
CA ASN A 127 8.36 -0.55 0.94
C ASN A 127 9.18 -1.81 1.23
N ILE A 128 10.51 -1.71 1.31
CA ILE A 128 11.37 -2.86 1.66
C ILE A 128 11.02 -3.41 3.04
N VAL A 129 10.93 -2.54 4.06
CA VAL A 129 10.64 -2.93 5.44
C VAL A 129 9.27 -3.59 5.53
N TYR A 130 8.25 -3.04 4.87
CA TYR A 130 6.92 -3.62 4.84
C TYR A 130 6.91 -4.99 4.15
N ILE A 131 7.44 -5.08 2.93
CA ILE A 131 7.47 -6.33 2.13
C ILE A 131 8.20 -7.43 2.91
N PHE A 132 9.37 -7.11 3.46
CA PHE A 132 10.17 -8.08 4.21
C PHE A 132 9.48 -8.47 5.52
N GLY A 133 8.92 -7.50 6.25
CA GLY A 133 8.19 -7.74 7.49
C GLY A 133 6.97 -8.65 7.27
N ASP A 134 6.16 -8.36 6.27
CA ASP A 134 4.98 -9.17 5.91
C ASP A 134 5.38 -10.61 5.53
N LEU A 135 6.37 -10.76 4.65
CA LEU A 135 6.85 -12.08 4.24
C LEU A 135 7.48 -12.88 5.40
N MET A 136 8.24 -12.23 6.30
CA MET A 136 8.81 -12.90 7.47
C MET A 136 7.72 -13.42 8.42
N VAL A 137 6.71 -12.59 8.71
CA VAL A 137 5.59 -13.01 9.56
C VAL A 137 4.80 -14.13 8.88
N PHE A 138 4.58 -14.04 7.58
CA PHE A 138 3.93 -15.11 6.80
C PHE A 138 4.71 -16.43 6.86
N LEU A 139 6.03 -16.40 6.70
CA LEU A 139 6.87 -17.60 6.79
C LEU A 139 6.86 -18.22 8.19
N TRP A 140 6.81 -17.38 9.23
CA TRP A 140 6.78 -17.83 10.63
C TRP A 140 5.42 -18.40 11.02
N LYS A 141 4.33 -17.66 10.78
CA LYS A 141 2.98 -18.04 11.23
C LYS A 141 2.20 -18.86 10.21
N ARG A 142 2.68 -18.97 8.97
CA ARG A 142 2.03 -19.66 7.84
C ARG A 142 0.62 -19.14 7.50
N ILE A 143 0.31 -17.92 7.93
CA ILE A 143 -0.94 -17.20 7.64
C ILE A 143 -0.61 -15.84 7.02
N PRO A 144 -1.39 -15.38 6.03
CA PRO A 144 -1.16 -14.09 5.41
C PRO A 144 -1.51 -12.99 6.41
N VAL A 145 -0.68 -11.97 6.54
CA VAL A 145 -0.85 -10.90 7.54
C VAL A 145 -0.89 -9.51 6.90
N GLY A 146 -0.30 -9.36 5.73
CA GLY A 146 -0.35 -8.14 4.93
C GLY A 146 -0.66 -8.43 3.46
N ASP A 147 -0.56 -7.39 2.65
CA ASP A 147 -1.01 -7.44 1.25
C ASP A 147 -0.12 -8.30 0.38
N ILE A 148 1.19 -8.32 0.65
CA ILE A 148 2.15 -9.07 -0.16
C ILE A 148 1.95 -10.56 0.07
N SER A 149 1.91 -10.99 1.32
CA SER A 149 1.66 -12.39 1.66
C SER A 149 0.27 -12.84 1.17
N SER A 150 -0.75 -11.98 1.29
CA SER A 150 -2.09 -12.24 0.74
C SER A 150 -2.07 -12.41 -0.78
N ALA A 151 -1.46 -11.48 -1.52
CA ALA A 151 -1.35 -11.55 -2.98
C ALA A 151 -0.52 -12.76 -3.44
N PHE A 152 0.51 -13.12 -2.69
CA PHE A 152 1.37 -14.26 -3.01
C PHE A 152 0.62 -15.60 -2.95
N GLN A 153 -0.38 -15.72 -2.06
CA GLN A 153 -1.17 -16.95 -1.95
C GLN A 153 -2.00 -17.28 -3.18
N PHE A 154 -2.63 -16.27 -3.81
CA PHE A 154 -3.53 -16.50 -4.94
C PHE A 154 -2.94 -16.07 -6.30
N ALA A 155 -1.87 -15.26 -6.30
CA ALA A 155 -1.25 -14.75 -7.53
C ALA A 155 0.28 -14.58 -7.36
N PRO A 156 1.05 -15.66 -7.13
CA PRO A 156 2.47 -15.59 -6.80
C PRO A 156 3.31 -14.91 -7.90
N ILE A 157 3.12 -15.29 -9.16
CA ILE A 157 3.88 -14.73 -10.29
C ILE A 157 3.62 -13.23 -10.42
N LYS A 158 2.34 -12.80 -10.35
CA LYS A 158 1.98 -11.37 -10.43
C LYS A 158 2.57 -10.59 -9.25
N SER A 159 2.58 -11.17 -8.06
CA SER A 159 3.14 -10.57 -6.86
C SER A 159 4.65 -10.34 -6.99
N VAL A 160 5.39 -11.35 -7.47
CA VAL A 160 6.84 -11.22 -7.71
C VAL A 160 7.13 -10.14 -8.76
N LEU A 161 6.44 -10.17 -9.91
CA LEU A 161 6.61 -9.18 -10.96
C LEU A 161 6.29 -7.77 -10.48
N PHE A 162 5.24 -7.63 -9.67
CA PHE A 162 4.86 -6.35 -9.07
C PHE A 162 5.92 -5.82 -8.11
N ILE A 163 6.42 -6.65 -7.19
CA ILE A 163 7.46 -6.26 -6.23
C ILE A 163 8.73 -5.81 -6.95
N ILE A 164 9.18 -6.59 -7.95
CA ILE A 164 10.35 -6.23 -8.75
C ILE A 164 10.14 -4.88 -9.42
N SER A 165 8.98 -4.69 -10.07
CA SER A 165 8.64 -3.45 -10.76
C SER A 165 8.61 -2.26 -9.79
N LEU A 166 7.97 -2.42 -8.63
CA LEU A 166 7.89 -1.42 -7.57
C LEU A 166 9.28 -0.99 -7.10
N LEU A 167 10.12 -1.94 -6.71
CA LEU A 167 11.45 -1.67 -6.19
C LEU A 167 12.36 -1.05 -7.26
N LEU A 168 12.27 -1.52 -8.51
CA LEU A 168 12.99 -0.93 -9.63
C LEU A 168 12.53 0.50 -9.92
N SER A 169 11.22 0.80 -9.87
CA SER A 169 10.72 2.15 -10.08
C SER A 169 11.29 3.16 -9.07
N TYR A 170 11.32 2.80 -7.80
CA TYR A 170 11.93 3.65 -6.77
C TYR A 170 13.46 3.74 -6.92
N GLY A 171 14.15 2.61 -7.11
CA GLY A 171 15.61 2.59 -7.27
C GLY A 171 16.07 3.39 -8.48
N ALA A 172 15.41 3.22 -9.63
CA ALA A 172 15.70 3.99 -10.84
C ALA A 172 15.40 5.48 -10.66
N SER A 173 14.28 5.83 -10.02
CA SER A 173 13.93 7.25 -9.77
C SER A 173 14.91 7.93 -8.82
N TYR A 174 15.38 7.21 -7.80
CA TYR A 174 16.37 7.72 -6.84
C TYR A 174 17.70 8.02 -7.53
N VAL A 175 18.18 7.10 -8.36
CA VAL A 175 19.40 7.30 -9.16
C VAL A 175 19.19 8.44 -10.16
N TYR A 176 18.05 8.48 -10.85
CA TYR A 176 17.77 9.52 -11.83
C TYR A 176 17.81 10.92 -11.20
N ILE A 177 17.01 11.17 -10.16
CA ILE A 177 16.94 12.47 -9.46
C ILE A 177 18.29 12.85 -8.81
N GLY A 178 19.06 11.86 -8.34
CA GLY A 178 20.37 12.12 -7.72
C GLY A 178 21.48 12.53 -8.69
N PHE A 179 21.36 12.21 -9.98
CA PHE A 179 22.43 12.39 -10.96
C PHE A 179 22.03 13.23 -12.19
N TYR A 180 20.74 13.47 -12.43
CA TYR A 180 20.20 14.19 -13.58
C TYR A 180 19.09 15.16 -13.18
#